data_AF-A0A7L3TEL8-F1
#
_entry.id   AF-A0A7L3TEL8-F1
#
_cell.length_a   1.000
_cell.length_b   1.000
_cell.length_c   1.000
_cell.angle_alpha   90.00
_cell.angle_beta   90.00
_cell.angle_gamma   90.00
#
_symmetry.space_group_name_H-M   'P 1'
#
loop_
_entity.id
_entity.type
_entity.pdbx_description
1 polymer ?
#
loop_
_entity_poly.entity_id
_entity_poly.type
_entity_poly.pdbx_seq_one_letter_code
_entity_poly.pdbx_strand_id
1 'polypeptide(L)'
;LDIQVTILNVNDNSPVLKQTNITAVVPEDTKVNAIVVPREDVSASDADPDTIYYELTTIVTGTDGYFAIKGVNNPEIYLQKALDYEKFNLTTLVLYARDRPVGSLELTNTATATINIYIEQADTKPPWFLPCTFINTDKSICISSRYTGTVNIYEVSTEPLILEPGPIYAIDPDYLLNEKIVYSIVGGDPDKVFSVDADTGNLTMNKEATSLDSYLLQVMATQVNNIQKYSIASVEIKVVSKNNHPPYFKTRIYNGTVFAGLDPRSFVFQAGDPSTPLMITAEDDDFPNV
;
A
#
# COMPACT_ATOMS: atom_id res chain seq x y z
N LEU A 1 35.49 -41.35 65.65
CA LEU A 1 34.90 -40.06 66.06
C LEU A 1 34.84 -39.30 64.77
N ASP A 2 33.65 -39.28 64.18
CA ASP A 2 33.51 -38.95 62.77
C ASP A 2 33.05 -37.50 62.71
N ILE A 3 33.87 -36.66 62.07
CA ILE A 3 33.60 -35.24 61.90
C ILE A 3 32.94 -35.08 60.54
N GLN A 4 31.67 -34.71 60.54
CA GLN A 4 30.93 -34.37 59.34
C GLN A 4 30.97 -32.85 59.14
N VAL A 5 31.65 -32.40 58.09
CA VAL A 5 31.66 -31.00 57.65
C VAL A 5 30.68 -30.86 56.50
N THR A 6 29.73 -29.93 56.62
CA THR A 6 28.80 -29.58 55.52
C THR A 6 29.13 -28.17 55.05
N ILE A 7 29.38 -28.02 53.76
CA ILE A 7 29.57 -26.71 53.12
C ILE A 7 28.20 -26.23 52.65
N LEU A 8 27.81 -25.02 53.08
CA LEU A 8 26.58 -24.38 52.64
C LEU A 8 26.85 -23.57 51.38
N ASN A 9 25.97 -23.71 50.39
CA ASN A 9 26.01 -22.87 49.20
C ASN A 9 25.58 -21.44 49.57
N VAL A 10 26.31 -20.45 49.06
CA VAL A 10 26.00 -19.02 49.18
C VAL A 10 25.90 -18.47 47.76
N ASN A 11 24.99 -17.54 47.53
CA ASN A 11 24.81 -16.90 46.22
C ASN A 11 25.94 -15.89 45.94
N ASP A 12 27.12 -16.39 45.53
CA ASP A 12 28.34 -15.62 45.29
C ASP A 12 28.80 -15.61 43.83
N ASN A 13 28.09 -16.29 42.94
CA ASN A 13 28.28 -16.29 41.50
C ASN A 13 27.11 -15.56 40.81
N SER A 14 27.41 -14.97 39.66
CA SER A 14 26.39 -14.31 38.82
C SER A 14 26.02 -15.20 37.65
N PRO A 15 24.77 -15.15 37.16
CA PRO A 15 24.39 -15.81 35.93
C PRO A 15 25.29 -15.36 34.77
N VAL A 16 25.66 -16.28 33.89
CA VAL A 16 26.49 -15.98 32.71
C VAL A 16 25.75 -16.43 31.44
N LEU A 17 25.50 -15.48 30.54
CA LEU A 17 24.96 -15.73 29.22
C LEU A 17 26.08 -16.11 28.24
N LYS A 18 25.81 -17.02 27.31
CA LYS A 18 26.79 -17.40 26.27
C LYS A 18 27.16 -16.24 25.35
N GLN A 19 26.18 -15.37 25.08
CA GLN A 19 26.32 -14.18 24.24
C GLN A 19 25.64 -13.00 24.91
N THR A 20 26.29 -11.84 24.87
CA THR A 20 25.76 -10.58 25.41
C THR A 20 25.17 -9.69 24.31
N ASN A 21 25.44 -9.96 23.04
CA ASN A 21 24.89 -9.28 21.88
C ASN A 21 24.42 -10.32 20.87
N ILE A 22 23.11 -10.33 20.61
CA ILE A 22 22.47 -11.26 19.67
C ILE A 22 21.82 -10.42 18.57
N THR A 23 21.91 -10.91 17.34
CA THR A 23 21.22 -10.31 16.20
C THR A 23 20.33 -11.36 15.56
N ALA A 24 19.06 -11.01 15.38
CA ALA A 24 18.08 -11.81 14.67
C ALA A 24 17.53 -11.01 13.49
N VAL A 25 17.25 -11.72 12.40
CA VAL A 25 16.60 -11.18 11.21
C VAL A 25 15.31 -11.96 11.00
N VAL A 26 14.18 -11.26 10.90
CA VAL A 26 12.86 -11.86 10.94
C VAL A 26 12.00 -11.29 9.81
N PRO A 27 11.56 -12.09 8.84
CA PRO A 27 10.59 -11.65 7.83
C PRO A 27 9.27 -11.21 8.48
N GLU A 28 8.65 -10.15 7.97
CA GLU A 28 7.41 -9.63 8.55
C GLU A 28 6.23 -10.61 8.49
N ASP A 29 6.24 -11.55 7.53
CA ASP A 29 5.22 -12.58 7.35
C ASP A 29 5.38 -13.79 8.30
N THR A 30 6.41 -13.75 9.16
CA THR A 30 6.67 -14.73 10.20
C THR A 30 5.42 -14.94 11.07
N LYS A 31 5.03 -16.21 11.25
CA LYS A 31 3.81 -16.54 11.98
C LYS A 31 3.94 -16.21 13.46
N VAL A 32 2.86 -15.67 14.02
CA VAL A 32 2.73 -15.51 15.47
C VAL A 32 2.94 -16.87 16.15
N ASN A 33 3.65 -16.84 17.28
CA ASN A 33 4.18 -17.96 18.06
C ASN A 33 5.43 -18.64 17.51
N ALA A 34 5.96 -18.21 16.36
CA ALA A 34 7.26 -18.68 15.88
C ALA A 34 8.38 -18.29 16.85
N ILE A 35 9.37 -19.16 16.96
CA ILE A 35 10.58 -18.93 17.75
C ILE A 35 11.50 -18.01 16.94
N VAL A 36 11.91 -16.90 17.56
CA VAL A 36 12.76 -15.88 16.96
C VAL A 36 14.20 -16.03 17.44
N VAL A 37 14.39 -16.29 18.74
CA VAL A 37 15.69 -16.60 19.32
C VAL A 37 15.59 -17.92 20.08
N PRO A 38 16.28 -18.98 19.63
CA PRO A 38 16.27 -20.29 20.28
C PRO A 38 16.79 -20.24 21.72
N ARG A 39 16.28 -21.13 22.56
CA ARG A 39 16.62 -21.19 23.99
C ARG A 39 18.12 -21.26 24.24
N GLU A 40 18.86 -22.00 23.43
CA GLU A 40 20.29 -22.26 23.57
C GLU A 40 21.17 -21.01 23.49
N ASP A 41 20.71 -19.97 22.82
CA ASP A 41 21.45 -18.72 22.59
C ASP A 41 21.25 -17.72 23.73
N VAL A 42 20.09 -17.82 24.41
CA VAL A 42 19.65 -16.90 25.47
C VAL A 42 19.62 -17.55 26.85
N SER A 43 20.00 -18.82 26.97
CA SER A 43 20.16 -19.47 28.27
C SER A 43 21.43 -19.02 28.96
N ALA A 44 21.28 -18.64 30.22
CA ALA A 44 22.37 -18.42 31.15
C ALA A 44 22.68 -19.68 31.96
N SER A 45 23.88 -19.73 32.54
CA SER A 45 24.30 -20.71 33.53
C SER A 45 24.80 -20.01 34.78
N ASP A 46 24.55 -20.58 35.94
CA ASP A 46 25.05 -20.12 37.24
C ASP A 46 25.83 -21.24 37.92
N ALA A 47 26.89 -20.89 38.66
CA ALA A 47 27.70 -21.83 39.40
C ALA A 47 27.12 -22.19 40.79
N ASP A 48 26.10 -21.45 41.27
CA ASP A 48 25.44 -21.62 42.57
C ASP A 48 24.26 -22.62 42.57
N PRO A 49 24.29 -23.65 41.70
CA PRO A 49 23.12 -24.44 41.26
C PRO A 49 21.72 -23.80 41.31
N ASP A 50 21.61 -22.48 41.15
CA ASP A 50 20.34 -21.77 41.33
C ASP A 50 19.43 -21.82 40.09
N THR A 51 18.14 -21.64 40.33
CA THR A 51 17.15 -21.53 39.25
C THR A 51 17.21 -20.13 38.65
N ILE A 52 17.50 -20.02 37.36
CA ILE A 52 17.60 -18.72 36.69
C ILE A 52 16.22 -18.24 36.23
N TYR A 53 15.91 -17.00 36.57
CA TYR A 53 14.71 -16.26 36.20
C TYR A 53 15.02 -15.24 35.12
N TYR A 54 14.22 -15.24 34.08
CA TYR A 54 14.37 -14.39 32.91
C TYR A 54 13.27 -13.34 32.82
N GLU A 55 13.66 -12.15 32.38
CA GLU A 55 12.76 -11.02 32.11
C GLU A 55 13.21 -10.37 30.80
N LEU A 56 12.26 -10.02 29.93
CA LEU A 56 12.54 -9.41 28.63
C LEU A 56 11.89 -8.04 28.58
N THR A 57 12.66 -7.02 28.24
CA THR A 57 12.16 -5.66 28.04
C THR A 57 12.46 -5.18 26.62
N THR A 58 11.61 -4.31 26.11
CA THR A 58 11.82 -3.63 24.83
C THR A 58 12.31 -2.21 25.11
N ILE A 59 13.39 -1.78 24.47
CA ILE A 59 13.96 -0.44 24.66
C ILE A 59 13.53 0.56 23.59
N VAL A 60 13.10 0.07 22.42
CA VAL A 60 12.66 0.93 21.31
C VAL A 60 11.18 1.25 21.48
N THR A 61 10.87 2.54 21.71
CA THR A 61 9.51 3.04 21.89
C THR A 61 8.60 2.65 20.73
N GLY A 62 7.39 2.15 21.03
CA GLY A 62 6.39 1.78 20.01
C GLY A 62 6.56 0.38 19.41
N THR A 63 7.54 -0.39 19.89
CA THR A 63 7.79 -1.78 19.45
C THR A 63 7.53 -2.81 20.57
N ASP A 64 6.84 -2.40 21.62
CA ASP A 64 6.53 -3.23 22.78
C ASP A 64 5.45 -4.29 22.52
N GLY A 65 5.61 -5.44 23.20
CA GLY A 65 4.65 -6.55 23.14
C GLY A 65 4.60 -7.31 21.82
N TYR A 66 5.56 -7.11 20.91
CA TYR A 66 5.74 -7.96 19.73
C TYR A 66 6.51 -9.23 20.03
N PHE A 67 7.40 -9.22 21.03
CA PHE A 67 8.24 -10.35 21.40
C PHE A 67 8.09 -10.65 22.88
N ALA A 68 8.12 -11.92 23.24
CA ALA A 68 8.05 -12.37 24.63
C ALA A 68 8.89 -13.63 24.83
N ILE A 69 9.30 -13.88 26.08
CA ILE A 69 9.87 -15.17 26.47
C ILE A 69 8.77 -16.20 26.73
N LYS A 70 9.02 -17.48 26.42
CA LYS A 70 8.07 -18.58 26.68
C LYS A 70 7.71 -18.72 28.16
N GLY A 71 8.60 -18.33 29.07
CA GLY A 71 8.29 -18.24 30.48
C GLY A 71 9.47 -17.77 31.32
N VAL A 72 9.22 -17.51 32.60
CA VAL A 72 10.23 -17.00 33.54
C VAL A 72 11.46 -17.90 33.67
N ASN A 73 11.38 -19.19 33.37
CA ASN A 73 12.51 -20.12 33.40
C ASN A 73 12.80 -20.71 31.99
N ASN A 74 12.17 -20.17 30.96
CA ASN A 74 12.35 -20.57 29.57
C ASN A 74 12.59 -19.31 28.71
N PRO A 75 13.86 -18.93 28.50
CA PRO A 75 14.23 -17.67 27.86
C PRO A 75 13.99 -17.65 26.35
N GLU A 76 13.54 -18.75 25.74
CA GLU A 76 13.20 -18.81 24.32
C GLU A 76 12.28 -17.65 23.93
N ILE A 77 12.74 -16.82 22.98
CA ILE A 77 12.02 -15.62 22.56
C ILE A 77 11.16 -15.99 21.35
N TYR A 78 9.88 -15.69 21.43
CA TYR A 78 8.91 -15.94 20.37
C TYR A 78 8.17 -14.67 19.96
N LEU A 79 7.65 -14.69 18.74
CA LEU A 79 6.84 -13.61 18.20
C LEU A 79 5.40 -13.67 18.74
N GLN A 80 4.95 -12.62 19.43
CA GLN A 80 3.63 -12.54 20.07
C GLN A 80 2.57 -11.80 19.22
N LYS A 81 3.00 -10.90 18.32
CA LYS A 81 2.11 -10.14 17.43
C LYS A 81 2.64 -10.17 16.01
N ALA A 82 1.75 -10.06 15.01
CA ALA A 82 2.16 -9.97 13.62
C ALA A 82 3.04 -8.74 13.39
N LEU A 83 4.11 -8.90 12.62
CA LEU A 83 5.01 -7.82 12.27
C LEU A 83 4.42 -7.02 11.10
N ASP A 84 4.91 -5.79 10.95
CA ASP A 84 4.53 -4.86 9.89
C ASP A 84 5.76 -3.99 9.62
N TYR A 85 6.43 -4.26 8.49
CA TYR A 85 7.70 -3.62 8.14
C TYR A 85 7.55 -2.10 8.00
N GLU A 86 6.40 -1.61 7.52
CA GLU A 86 6.14 -0.18 7.36
C GLU A 86 5.95 0.55 8.69
N LYS A 87 5.57 -0.17 9.76
CA LYS A 87 5.49 0.41 11.12
C LYS A 87 6.86 0.54 11.77
N PHE A 88 7.68 -0.50 11.72
CA PHE A 88 9.04 -0.50 12.24
C PHE A 88 9.87 -1.63 11.63
N ASN A 89 11.15 -1.36 11.35
CA ASN A 89 12.07 -2.34 10.75
C ASN A 89 13.20 -2.76 11.71
N LEU A 90 13.23 -2.21 12.92
CA LEU A 90 14.22 -2.53 13.94
C LEU A 90 13.59 -2.39 15.32
N THR A 91 13.84 -3.38 16.18
CA THR A 91 13.68 -3.24 17.62
C THR A 91 14.88 -3.81 18.36
N THR A 92 15.09 -3.31 19.57
CA THR A 92 16.11 -3.83 20.47
C THR A 92 15.43 -4.26 21.77
N LEU A 93 15.79 -5.46 22.21
CA LEU A 93 15.34 -6.06 23.45
C LEU A 93 16.50 -6.20 24.42
N VAL A 94 16.21 -6.16 25.72
CA VAL A 94 17.17 -6.49 26.77
C VAL A 94 16.62 -7.67 27.53
N LEU A 95 17.38 -8.75 27.53
CA LEU A 95 17.11 -9.93 28.34
C LEU A 95 17.89 -9.82 29.64
N TYR A 96 17.19 -9.98 30.76
CA TYR A 96 17.78 -10.09 32.10
C TYR A 96 17.73 -11.55 32.52
N ALA A 97 18.86 -12.07 33.00
CA ALA A 97 18.96 -13.37 33.67
C ALA A 97 19.33 -13.13 35.13
N ARG A 98 18.51 -13.61 36.06
CA ARG A 98 18.65 -13.42 37.51
C ARG A 98 18.70 -14.76 38.22
N ASP A 99 19.56 -14.88 39.23
CA ASP A 99 19.62 -16.06 40.10
C ASP A 99 18.37 -16.20 41.02
N ARG A 100 17.60 -15.12 41.16
CA ARG A 100 16.43 -15.04 42.04
C ARG A 100 15.22 -14.41 41.34
N PRO A 101 13.99 -14.71 41.82
CA PRO A 101 12.78 -14.13 41.27
C PRO A 101 12.78 -12.60 41.34
N VAL A 102 12.08 -11.97 40.39
CA VAL A 102 11.83 -10.53 40.42
C VAL A 102 11.15 -10.15 41.73
N GLY A 103 11.72 -9.17 42.46
CA GLY A 103 11.19 -8.70 43.74
C GLY A 103 11.66 -9.48 44.97
N SER A 104 12.64 -10.38 44.83
CA SER A 104 13.34 -10.98 45.97
C SER A 104 13.92 -9.90 46.89
N LEU A 105 13.74 -10.06 48.20
CA LEU A 105 14.36 -9.22 49.23
C LEU A 105 15.84 -9.56 49.45
N GLU A 106 16.25 -10.72 48.95
CA GLU A 106 17.61 -11.23 49.07
C GLU A 106 18.50 -10.75 47.91
N LEU A 107 19.81 -10.62 48.15
CA LEU A 107 20.80 -10.16 47.15
C LEU A 107 20.70 -10.95 45.84
N THR A 108 20.43 -10.26 44.73
CA THR A 108 20.17 -10.88 43.42
C THR A 108 21.28 -10.48 42.47
N ASN A 109 21.99 -11.44 41.87
CA ASN A 109 22.91 -11.19 40.79
C ASN A 109 22.16 -11.20 39.45
N THR A 110 22.63 -10.40 38.50
CA THR A 110 21.95 -10.23 37.21
C THR A 110 22.96 -10.11 36.09
N ALA A 111 22.73 -10.87 35.02
CA ALA A 111 23.38 -10.66 33.73
C ALA A 111 22.38 -10.16 32.69
N THR A 112 22.89 -9.45 31.69
CA THR A 112 22.08 -8.89 30.62
C THR A 112 22.65 -9.26 29.25
N ALA A 113 21.75 -9.44 28.28
CA ALA A 113 22.07 -9.49 26.86
C ALA A 113 21.20 -8.50 26.10
N THR A 114 21.78 -7.90 25.07
CA THR A 114 21.09 -7.06 24.09
C THR A 114 20.78 -7.87 22.85
N ILE A 115 19.52 -7.83 22.41
CA ILE A 115 19.04 -8.55 21.23
C ILE A 115 18.54 -7.50 20.22
N ASN A 116 19.20 -7.41 19.07
CA ASN A 116 18.78 -6.56 17.96
C ASN A 116 17.99 -7.40 16.97
N ILE A 117 16.74 -7.02 16.71
CA ILE A 117 15.86 -7.70 15.77
C ILE A 117 15.63 -6.79 14.57
N TYR A 118 16.12 -7.20 13.42
CA TYR A 118 15.85 -6.57 12.13
C TYR A 118 14.66 -7.26 11.47
N ILE A 119 13.70 -6.47 11.02
CA ILE A 119 12.53 -6.99 10.32
C ILE A 119 12.81 -6.85 8.82
N GLU A 120 12.60 -7.92 8.07
CA GLU A 120 12.70 -7.91 6.60
C GLU A 120 11.31 -7.81 5.99
N GLN A 121 11.19 -6.98 4.95
CA GLN A 121 9.95 -6.88 4.17
C GLN A 121 9.73 -8.20 3.43
N ALA A 122 8.49 -8.69 3.48
CA ALA A 122 8.08 -9.90 2.79
C ALA A 122 6.95 -9.57 1.81
N ASP A 123 6.76 -10.42 0.80
CA ASP A 123 5.73 -10.24 -0.23
C ASP A 123 4.36 -10.53 0.38
N THR A 124 3.77 -9.53 1.04
CA THR A 124 2.52 -9.63 1.81
C THR A 124 1.39 -8.84 1.18
N LYS A 125 1.68 -7.88 0.31
CA LYS A 125 0.73 -6.97 -0.32
C LYS A 125 0.68 -7.22 -1.83
N PRO A 126 -0.49 -7.05 -2.49
CA PRO A 126 -0.57 -7.12 -3.94
C PRO A 126 -0.23 -5.75 -4.58
N PRO A 127 0.02 -5.70 -5.90
CA PRO A 127 0.18 -4.44 -6.62
C PRO A 127 -1.03 -3.50 -6.44
N TRP A 128 -0.80 -2.18 -6.42
CA TRP A 128 -1.84 -1.15 -6.34
C TRP A 128 -1.78 -0.20 -7.53
N PHE A 129 -2.92 0.00 -8.20
CA PHE A 129 -3.06 1.04 -9.22
C PHE A 129 -3.09 2.44 -8.61
N LEU A 130 -2.43 3.42 -9.23
CA LEU A 130 -2.35 4.81 -8.76
C LEU A 130 -2.98 5.79 -9.76
N PRO A 131 -3.69 6.83 -9.29
CA PRO A 131 -3.93 7.18 -7.90
C PRO A 131 -4.99 6.29 -7.23
N CYS A 132 -4.80 6.01 -5.95
CA CYS A 132 -5.74 5.26 -5.12
C CYS A 132 -6.01 5.94 -3.79
N THR A 133 -7.10 5.54 -3.14
CA THR A 133 -7.49 6.00 -1.81
C THR A 133 -7.40 4.85 -0.83
N PHE A 134 -6.71 5.10 0.30
CA PHE A 134 -6.66 4.13 1.39
C PHE A 134 -8.00 4.08 2.12
N ILE A 135 -8.53 2.87 2.32
CA ILE A 135 -9.84 2.68 2.97
C ILE A 135 -9.72 2.33 4.46
N ASN A 136 -8.51 2.06 4.92
CA ASN A 136 -8.20 1.61 6.27
C ASN A 136 -7.13 2.50 6.92
N THR A 137 -7.16 2.55 8.25
CA THR A 137 -6.29 3.42 9.06
C THR A 137 -4.81 3.04 8.98
N ASP A 138 -4.53 1.74 8.84
CA ASP A 138 -3.20 1.15 8.71
C ASP A 138 -2.67 1.17 7.27
N LYS A 139 -3.42 1.74 6.31
CA LYS A 139 -3.01 1.93 4.90
C LYS A 139 -2.58 0.64 4.17
N SER A 140 -3.05 -0.52 4.64
CA SER A 140 -2.79 -1.81 4.00
C SER A 140 -3.67 -2.11 2.77
N ILE A 141 -4.71 -1.30 2.51
CA ILE A 141 -5.61 -1.48 1.36
C ILE A 141 -5.83 -0.15 0.63
N CYS A 142 -5.48 -0.12 -0.66
CA CYS A 142 -5.67 1.04 -1.52
C CYS A 142 -6.56 0.70 -2.72
N ILE A 143 -7.61 1.50 -2.97
CA ILE A 143 -8.54 1.28 -4.09
C ILE A 143 -8.39 2.43 -5.08
N SER A 144 -8.07 2.09 -6.34
CA SER A 144 -7.96 3.07 -7.42
C SER A 144 -9.32 3.61 -7.82
N SER A 145 -9.37 4.89 -8.18
CA SER A 145 -10.51 5.44 -8.90
C SER A 145 -10.60 4.85 -10.30
N ARG A 146 -11.76 5.02 -10.94
CA ARG A 146 -11.94 4.59 -12.33
C ARG A 146 -11.15 5.49 -13.27
N TYR A 147 -10.43 4.88 -14.22
CA TYR A 147 -9.79 5.57 -15.33
C TYR A 147 -10.82 5.82 -16.43
N THR A 148 -10.74 6.96 -17.11
CA THR A 148 -11.63 7.30 -18.22
C THR A 148 -10.81 7.75 -19.43
N GLY A 149 -11.09 7.19 -20.60
CA GLY A 149 -10.52 7.57 -21.88
C GLY A 149 -11.61 7.87 -22.89
N THR A 150 -11.23 8.47 -24.02
CA THR A 150 -12.14 8.74 -25.15
C THR A 150 -11.50 8.31 -26.45
N VAL A 151 -12.28 7.68 -27.33
CA VAL A 151 -11.88 7.30 -28.69
C VAL A 151 -12.94 7.72 -29.69
N ASN A 152 -12.53 8.00 -30.92
CA ASN A 152 -13.46 8.23 -32.01
C ASN A 152 -13.95 6.89 -32.57
N ILE A 153 -15.24 6.82 -32.91
CA ILE A 153 -15.81 5.70 -33.65
C ILE A 153 -15.17 5.57 -35.04
N TYR A 154 -14.98 4.35 -35.52
CA TYR A 154 -14.38 4.02 -36.83
C TYR A 154 -12.92 4.49 -37.04
N GLU A 155 -12.22 4.90 -35.97
CA GLU A 155 -10.81 5.24 -36.01
C GLU A 155 -9.98 4.29 -35.14
N VAL A 156 -8.75 4.04 -35.59
CA VAL A 156 -7.75 3.29 -34.83
C VAL A 156 -6.60 4.24 -34.51
N SER A 157 -6.37 4.47 -33.22
CA SER A 157 -5.15 5.15 -32.76
C SER A 157 -4.05 4.13 -32.52
N THR A 158 -2.88 4.36 -33.11
CA THR A 158 -1.66 3.59 -32.82
C THR A 158 -0.92 4.10 -31.58
N GLU A 159 -1.21 5.34 -31.16
CA GLU A 159 -0.63 5.94 -29.96
C GLU A 159 -1.37 5.46 -28.70
N PRO A 160 -0.67 5.38 -27.54
CA PRO A 160 -1.31 5.12 -26.26
C PRO A 160 -2.47 6.06 -25.97
N LEU A 161 -3.57 5.50 -25.49
CA LEU A 161 -4.76 6.24 -25.11
C LEU A 161 -4.46 7.17 -23.93
N ILE A 162 -4.94 8.41 -24.04
CA ILE A 162 -4.89 9.38 -22.96
C ILE A 162 -6.01 9.07 -21.99
N LEU A 163 -5.65 8.80 -20.73
CA LEU A 163 -6.58 8.43 -19.67
C LEU A 163 -6.59 9.48 -18.56
N GLU A 164 -7.72 9.59 -17.88
CA GLU A 164 -7.91 10.42 -16.70
C GLU A 164 -8.44 9.59 -15.51
N PRO A 165 -7.73 9.54 -14.37
CA PRO A 165 -6.36 10.05 -14.17
C PRO A 165 -5.34 9.34 -15.09
N GLY A 166 -4.16 9.97 -15.24
CA GLY A 166 -3.08 9.62 -16.19
C GLY A 166 -2.64 8.15 -16.18
N PRO A 167 -1.76 7.76 -17.12
CA PRO A 167 -1.71 6.42 -17.68
C PRO A 167 -1.78 5.34 -16.61
N ILE A 168 -2.49 4.26 -16.93
CA ILE A 168 -2.65 3.14 -16.00
C ILE A 168 -1.28 2.72 -15.48
N TYR A 169 -1.13 2.78 -14.17
CA TYR A 169 0.14 2.53 -13.51
C TYR A 169 -0.11 1.87 -12.16
N ALA A 170 0.56 0.76 -11.92
CA ALA A 170 0.54 0.04 -10.66
C ALA A 170 1.93 0.01 -10.02
N ILE A 171 1.95 0.02 -8.69
CA ILE A 171 3.15 -0.15 -7.87
C ILE A 171 3.02 -1.37 -6.99
N ASP A 172 4.16 -1.93 -6.60
CA ASP A 172 4.21 -2.92 -5.54
C ASP A 172 4.47 -2.21 -4.21
N PRO A 173 3.60 -2.35 -3.20
CA PRO A 173 3.84 -1.82 -1.86
C PRO A 173 5.04 -2.46 -1.17
N ASP A 174 5.42 -3.68 -1.55
CA ASP A 174 6.57 -4.41 -0.99
C ASP A 174 7.86 -4.04 -1.77
N TYR A 175 8.16 -2.74 -1.77
CA TYR A 175 9.11 -2.08 -2.66
C TYR A 175 10.57 -2.54 -2.55
N LEU A 176 10.98 -3.20 -1.46
CA LEU A 176 12.33 -3.75 -1.33
C LEU A 176 12.55 -5.04 -2.12
N LEU A 177 11.47 -5.74 -2.48
CA LEU A 177 11.54 -6.95 -3.29
C LEU A 177 11.66 -6.62 -4.78
N ASN A 178 11.12 -5.46 -5.19
CA ASN A 178 11.17 -4.94 -6.56
C ASN A 178 10.68 -5.97 -7.60
N GLU A 179 9.58 -6.65 -7.27
CA GLU A 179 8.99 -7.67 -8.13
C GLU A 179 8.39 -7.05 -9.40
N LYS A 180 8.56 -7.75 -10.52
CA LYS A 180 8.05 -7.27 -11.81
C LYS A 180 6.54 -7.36 -11.84
N ILE A 181 5.88 -6.25 -12.14
CA ILE A 181 4.44 -6.16 -12.39
C ILE A 181 4.18 -6.28 -13.90
N VAL A 182 3.17 -7.06 -14.28
CA VAL A 182 2.68 -7.16 -15.65
C VAL A 182 1.20 -6.83 -15.75
N TYR A 183 0.82 -6.19 -16.86
CA TYR A 183 -0.55 -5.73 -17.13
C TYR A 183 -1.27 -6.64 -18.13
N SER A 184 -2.58 -6.80 -17.96
CA SER A 184 -3.44 -7.54 -18.91
C SER A 184 -4.89 -7.04 -18.87
N ILE A 185 -5.60 -7.13 -20.00
CA ILE A 185 -7.06 -6.92 -20.03
C ILE A 185 -7.73 -8.25 -19.75
N VAL A 186 -8.49 -8.33 -18.65
CA VAL A 186 -9.15 -9.56 -18.19
C VAL A 186 -10.67 -9.56 -18.39
N GLY A 187 -11.25 -8.41 -18.77
CA GLY A 187 -12.68 -8.28 -19.01
C GLY A 187 -13.04 -6.98 -19.71
N GLY A 188 -14.28 -6.90 -20.22
CA GLY A 188 -14.82 -5.70 -20.84
C GLY A 188 -14.49 -5.46 -22.31
N ASP A 189 -13.69 -6.35 -22.92
CA ASP A 189 -13.28 -6.27 -24.33
C ASP A 189 -13.46 -7.62 -25.07
N PRO A 190 -14.70 -8.06 -25.33
CA PRO A 190 -14.96 -9.36 -25.96
C PRO A 190 -14.41 -9.44 -27.40
N ASP A 191 -14.39 -8.31 -28.12
CA ASP A 191 -13.99 -8.23 -29.52
C ASP A 191 -12.49 -7.94 -29.72
N LYS A 192 -11.74 -7.79 -28.61
CA LYS A 192 -10.30 -7.48 -28.59
C LYS A 192 -9.98 -6.19 -29.34
N VAL A 193 -10.81 -5.17 -29.14
CA VAL A 193 -10.66 -3.83 -29.71
C VAL A 193 -9.42 -3.15 -29.12
N PHE A 194 -9.14 -3.40 -27.85
CA PHE A 194 -8.03 -2.79 -27.13
C PHE A 194 -6.90 -3.79 -26.86
N SER A 195 -5.72 -3.25 -26.56
CA SER A 195 -4.60 -4.00 -26.05
C SER A 195 -3.93 -3.21 -24.94
N VAL A 196 -3.32 -3.90 -23.98
CA VAL A 196 -2.48 -3.26 -22.96
C VAL A 196 -1.07 -3.81 -23.09
N ASP A 197 -0.09 -2.93 -23.12
CA ASP A 197 1.31 -3.33 -23.08
C ASP A 197 1.64 -3.90 -21.69
N ALA A 198 2.21 -5.11 -21.68
CA ALA A 198 2.39 -5.88 -20.45
C ALA A 198 3.39 -5.24 -19.48
N ASP A 199 4.32 -4.42 -19.95
CA ASP A 199 5.37 -3.83 -19.11
C ASP A 199 5.07 -2.38 -18.72
N THR A 200 4.44 -1.61 -19.62
CA THR A 200 4.21 -0.17 -19.44
C THR A 200 2.79 0.17 -19.01
N GLY A 201 1.82 -0.73 -19.18
CA GLY A 201 0.41 -0.44 -18.90
C GLY A 201 -0.25 0.46 -19.94
N ASN A 202 0.45 0.81 -21.02
CA ASN A 202 -0.09 1.63 -22.11
C ASN A 202 -1.22 0.89 -22.82
N LEU A 203 -2.40 1.52 -22.83
CA LEU A 203 -3.59 1.00 -23.51
C LEU A 203 -3.62 1.53 -24.94
N THR A 204 -3.76 0.66 -25.94
CA THR A 204 -3.83 1.01 -27.37
C THR A 204 -5.02 0.31 -28.04
N MET A 205 -5.28 0.63 -29.31
CA MET A 205 -6.33 0.01 -30.11
C MET A 205 -5.76 -0.98 -31.13
N ASN A 206 -6.29 -2.20 -31.15
CA ASN A 206 -6.06 -3.19 -32.20
C ASN A 206 -7.03 -3.03 -33.37
N LYS A 207 -8.24 -2.53 -33.09
CA LYS A 207 -9.35 -2.38 -34.04
C LYS A 207 -10.11 -1.10 -33.73
N GLU A 208 -10.90 -0.65 -34.69
CA GLU A 208 -11.80 0.48 -34.51
C GLU A 208 -12.98 0.10 -33.63
N ALA A 209 -13.49 1.07 -32.87
CA ALA A 209 -14.79 0.94 -32.22
C ALA A 209 -15.89 1.04 -33.29
N THR A 210 -16.87 0.13 -33.25
CA THR A 210 -17.95 0.05 -34.26
C THR A 210 -19.33 0.43 -33.74
N SER A 211 -19.47 0.72 -32.44
CA SER A 211 -20.68 1.30 -31.84
C SER A 211 -20.33 2.48 -30.95
N LEU A 212 -21.32 3.31 -30.63
CA LEU A 212 -21.17 4.44 -29.70
C LEU A 212 -21.24 4.01 -28.22
N ASP A 213 -21.33 2.71 -27.95
CA ASP A 213 -21.36 2.21 -26.58
C ASP A 213 -19.98 2.34 -25.94
N SER A 214 -19.96 2.73 -24.68
CA SER A 214 -18.72 2.77 -23.91
C SER A 214 -18.21 1.36 -23.60
N TYR A 215 -16.89 1.18 -23.62
CA TYR A 215 -16.26 -0.02 -23.10
C TYR A 215 -15.95 0.16 -21.62
N LEU A 216 -16.22 -0.85 -20.80
CA LEU A 216 -15.81 -0.89 -19.40
C LEU A 216 -14.79 -2.01 -19.22
N LEU A 217 -13.52 -1.70 -19.42
CA LEU A 217 -12.42 -2.64 -19.33
C LEU A 217 -12.05 -2.93 -17.87
N GLN A 218 -11.68 -4.18 -17.63
CA GLN A 218 -11.02 -4.60 -16.40
C GLN A 218 -9.55 -4.88 -16.72
N VAL A 219 -8.67 -4.02 -16.24
CA VAL A 219 -7.22 -4.14 -16.43
C VAL A 219 -6.61 -4.66 -15.14
N MET A 220 -5.93 -5.81 -15.23
CA MET A 220 -5.27 -6.47 -14.12
C MET A 220 -3.77 -6.12 -14.12
N ALA A 221 -3.23 -5.79 -12.96
CA ALA A 221 -1.79 -5.75 -12.70
C ALA A 221 -1.45 -6.90 -11.76
N THR A 222 -0.41 -7.68 -12.07
CA THR A 222 -0.01 -8.85 -11.27
C THR A 222 1.49 -8.99 -11.18
N GLN A 223 1.99 -9.50 -10.06
CA GLN A 223 3.40 -9.87 -9.93
C GLN A 223 3.71 -11.12 -10.76
N VAL A 224 4.86 -11.15 -11.43
CA VAL A 224 5.27 -12.28 -12.28
C VAL A 224 5.57 -13.55 -11.48
N ASN A 225 6.10 -13.40 -10.26
CA ASN A 225 6.46 -14.53 -9.39
C ASN A 225 5.22 -15.19 -8.75
N ASN A 226 4.10 -14.46 -8.59
CA ASN A 226 2.89 -14.93 -7.95
C ASN A 226 1.62 -14.29 -8.52
N ILE A 227 0.94 -15.00 -9.41
CA ILE A 227 -0.29 -14.53 -10.05
C ILE A 227 -1.46 -14.28 -9.09
N GLN A 228 -1.39 -14.79 -7.85
CA GLN A 228 -2.42 -14.52 -6.83
C GLN A 228 -2.26 -13.13 -6.21
N LYS A 229 -1.11 -12.49 -6.42
CA LYS A 229 -0.87 -11.09 -6.06
C LYS A 229 -1.20 -10.22 -7.26
N TYR A 230 -2.44 -9.76 -7.26
CA TYR A 230 -2.96 -8.92 -8.33
C TYR A 230 -3.91 -7.86 -7.79
N SER A 231 -4.12 -6.83 -8.58
CA SER A 231 -5.25 -5.90 -8.45
C SER A 231 -5.88 -5.65 -9.81
N ILE A 232 -7.10 -5.10 -9.79
CA ILE A 232 -7.87 -4.80 -11.00
C ILE A 232 -8.29 -3.34 -10.95
N ALA A 233 -8.02 -2.60 -12.01
CA ALA A 233 -8.54 -1.27 -12.28
C ALA A 233 -9.66 -1.32 -13.32
N SER A 234 -10.67 -0.48 -13.11
CA SER A 234 -11.74 -0.26 -14.08
C SER A 234 -11.39 0.91 -14.99
N VAL A 235 -11.47 0.71 -16.30
CA VAL A 235 -11.18 1.73 -17.32
C VAL A 235 -12.41 1.88 -18.21
N GLU A 236 -13.06 3.03 -18.19
CA GLU A 236 -14.12 3.34 -19.15
C GLU A 236 -13.55 4.05 -20.37
N ILE A 237 -13.75 3.48 -21.55
CA ILE A 237 -13.45 4.14 -22.81
C ILE A 237 -14.77 4.59 -23.42
N LYS A 238 -14.98 5.91 -23.47
CA LYS A 238 -16.14 6.52 -24.13
C LYS A 238 -15.88 6.56 -25.62
N VAL A 239 -16.83 6.06 -26.41
CA VAL A 239 -16.78 6.18 -27.85
C VAL A 239 -17.58 7.39 -28.27
N VAL A 240 -16.95 8.31 -28.98
CA VAL A 240 -17.58 9.54 -29.45
C VAL A 240 -17.60 9.57 -30.97
N SER A 241 -18.60 10.27 -31.51
CA SER A 241 -18.55 10.67 -32.91
C SER A 241 -17.36 11.58 -33.12
N LYS A 242 -16.66 11.38 -34.24
CA LYS A 242 -15.59 12.28 -34.65
C LYS A 242 -16.16 13.68 -34.88
N ASN A 243 -15.59 14.68 -34.21
CA ASN A 243 -15.78 16.08 -34.57
C ASN A 243 -14.73 16.44 -35.64
N ASN A 244 -15.20 16.72 -36.85
CA ASN A 244 -14.41 17.17 -37.99
C ASN A 244 -14.47 18.70 -38.18
N HIS A 245 -15.46 19.38 -37.59
CA HIS A 245 -15.78 20.77 -37.82
C HIS A 245 -15.93 21.51 -36.47
N PRO A 246 -15.16 22.58 -36.23
CA PRO A 246 -15.37 23.41 -35.04
C PRO A 246 -16.69 24.18 -35.17
N PRO A 247 -17.35 24.50 -34.05
CA PRO A 247 -18.56 25.30 -34.08
C PRO A 247 -18.28 26.70 -34.62
N TYR A 248 -19.22 27.26 -35.39
CA TYR A 248 -19.13 28.56 -36.02
C TYR A 248 -20.40 29.40 -35.81
N PHE A 249 -20.26 30.72 -35.82
CA PHE A 249 -21.41 31.64 -35.83
C PHE A 249 -21.86 31.90 -37.26
N LYS A 250 -23.18 31.84 -37.52
CA LYS A 250 -23.76 32.14 -38.84
C LYS A 250 -23.36 33.52 -39.36
N THR A 251 -23.25 34.50 -38.47
CA THR A 251 -22.87 35.87 -38.83
C THR A 251 -21.70 36.35 -37.97
N ARG A 252 -20.92 37.28 -38.52
CA ARG A 252 -19.81 37.90 -37.78
C ARG A 252 -20.24 39.03 -36.85
N ILE A 253 -21.45 39.56 -37.05
CA ILE A 253 -21.96 40.74 -36.35
C ILE A 253 -23.42 40.47 -35.97
N TYR A 254 -23.72 40.69 -34.70
CA TYR A 254 -25.07 40.64 -34.13
C TYR A 254 -25.38 42.00 -33.53
N ASN A 255 -26.45 42.64 -34.00
CA ASN A 255 -26.85 43.98 -33.55
C ASN A 255 -27.96 43.86 -32.51
N GLY A 256 -27.71 44.44 -31.33
CA GLY A 256 -28.68 44.50 -30.23
C GLY A 256 -28.94 45.92 -29.76
N THR A 257 -30.08 46.11 -29.11
CA THR A 257 -30.50 47.38 -28.50
C THR A 257 -30.83 47.18 -27.02
N VAL A 258 -30.52 48.21 -26.22
CA VAL A 258 -30.82 48.28 -24.79
C VAL A 258 -31.41 49.64 -24.45
N PHE A 259 -32.21 49.70 -23.38
CA PHE A 259 -32.70 50.96 -22.85
C PHE A 259 -31.69 51.59 -21.89
N ALA A 260 -31.62 52.93 -21.89
CA ALA A 260 -30.80 53.65 -20.94
C ALA A 260 -31.36 53.48 -19.52
N GLY A 261 -30.46 53.29 -18.53
CA GLY A 261 -30.83 53.14 -17.12
C GLY A 261 -31.19 51.72 -16.69
N LEU A 262 -30.93 50.70 -17.52
CA LEU A 262 -31.09 49.30 -17.14
C LEU A 262 -30.03 48.85 -16.13
N ASP A 263 -30.44 47.99 -15.20
CA ASP A 263 -29.53 47.36 -14.23
C ASP A 263 -28.57 46.38 -14.92
N PRO A 264 -27.38 46.12 -14.34
CA PRO A 264 -26.49 45.06 -14.81
C PRO A 264 -27.21 43.71 -14.91
N ARG A 265 -26.85 42.91 -15.93
CA ARG A 265 -27.48 41.62 -16.28
C ARG A 265 -28.88 41.71 -16.90
N SER A 266 -29.33 42.90 -17.30
CA SER A 266 -30.52 43.06 -18.14
C SER A 266 -30.32 42.46 -19.55
N PHE A 267 -31.41 42.01 -20.17
CA PHE A 267 -31.37 41.45 -21.52
C PHE A 267 -31.01 42.50 -22.58
N VAL A 268 -30.27 42.06 -23.60
CA VAL A 268 -30.11 42.77 -24.86
C VAL A 268 -31.19 42.29 -25.82
N PHE A 269 -31.90 43.20 -26.48
CA PHE A 269 -32.96 42.87 -27.43
C PHE A 269 -32.48 43.00 -28.87
N GLN A 270 -33.15 42.32 -29.80
CA GLN A 270 -32.79 42.35 -31.21
C GLN A 270 -32.99 43.75 -31.79
N ALA A 271 -32.02 44.24 -32.57
CA ALA A 271 -32.13 45.55 -33.20
C ALA A 271 -33.35 45.62 -34.12
N GLY A 272 -34.26 46.56 -33.85
CA GLY A 272 -35.52 46.72 -34.58
C GLY A 272 -36.72 45.96 -33.99
N ASP A 273 -36.51 45.12 -32.97
CA ASP A 273 -37.57 44.44 -32.22
C ASP A 273 -37.24 44.43 -30.71
N PRO A 274 -37.75 45.41 -29.95
CA PRO A 274 -37.46 45.54 -28.52
C PRO A 274 -38.18 44.51 -27.64
N SER A 275 -38.98 43.59 -28.22
CA SER A 275 -39.69 42.55 -27.49
C SER A 275 -39.00 41.19 -27.51
N THR A 276 -38.01 41.01 -28.40
CA THR A 276 -37.32 39.74 -28.60
C THR A 276 -35.87 39.81 -28.10
N PRO A 277 -35.47 39.00 -27.11
CA PRO A 277 -34.08 38.92 -26.68
C PRO A 277 -33.15 38.54 -27.84
N LEU A 278 -31.99 39.18 -27.93
CA LEU A 278 -30.97 38.84 -28.91
C LEU A 278 -30.40 37.47 -28.58
N MET A 279 -30.72 36.48 -29.41
CA MET A 279 -30.22 35.11 -29.29
C MET A 279 -29.07 34.89 -30.28
N ILE A 280 -27.92 34.48 -29.79
CA ILE A 280 -26.75 34.14 -30.59
C ILE A 280 -26.52 32.63 -30.46
N THR A 281 -26.60 31.92 -31.57
CA THR A 281 -26.37 30.47 -31.63
C THR A 281 -25.11 30.18 -32.44
N ALA A 282 -24.29 29.25 -31.94
CA ALA A 282 -23.25 28.62 -32.74
C ALA A 282 -23.83 27.37 -33.40
N GLU A 283 -23.41 27.08 -34.63
CA GLU A 283 -23.75 25.87 -35.37
C GLU A 283 -22.51 25.00 -35.52
N ASP A 284 -22.69 23.70 -35.69
CA ASP A 284 -21.63 22.74 -35.90
C ASP A 284 -22.08 21.74 -36.96
N ASP A 285 -21.33 21.64 -38.06
CA ASP A 285 -21.69 20.81 -39.21
C ASP A 285 -21.68 19.31 -38.89
N ASP A 286 -21.01 18.89 -37.80
CA ASP A 286 -21.03 17.49 -37.35
C ASP A 286 -22.30 17.13 -36.55
N PHE A 287 -23.06 18.13 -36.09
CA PHE A 287 -24.24 17.95 -35.24
C PHE A 287 -25.47 18.70 -35.80
N PRO A 288 -25.95 18.37 -37.02
CA PRO A 288 -26.95 19.17 -37.74
C PRO A 288 -28.37 19.18 -37.13
N ASN A 289 -28.61 18.45 -36.03
CA ASN A 289 -29.94 18.26 -35.42
C ASN A 289 -30.01 18.62 -33.93
N VAL A 290 -29.07 19.43 -33.41
CA VAL A 290 -29.04 19.89 -32.01
C VAL A 290 -29.51 21.34 -31.90
#